data_AF-A0A353LL61-F1
#
_entry.id   AF-A0A353LL61-F1
#
_cell.length_a   1.000
_cell.length_b   1.000
_cell.length_c   1.000
_cell.angle_alpha   90.00
_cell.angle_beta   90.00
_cell.angle_gamma   90.00
#
_symmetry.space_group_name_H-M   'P 1'
#
loop_
_entity.id
_entity.type
_entity.pdbx_description
1 polymer ?
#
loop_
_entity_poly.entity_id
_entity_poly.type
_entity_poly.pdbx_seq_one_letter_code
_entity_poly.pdbx_strand_id
1 'polypeptide(L)'
;MRTFKFSLNLFLFLVALLISSCTSNNRKNNGQESEYILAAFYWPAYHYEPRAEFLFPDKKGEWEIIYNAVPKEEGHQQPKVPLWGYLDEADPEDMGKKIDAALDYGVNTFIFDWYWYENKPFLEDAVNNGFLKANNNRMNFYLMWANHDATTYWDVDNPNIDSVIWDGEVNREQFNIVVDRVISRYFKEPSYLKINDEPVFCIYELNTLIHGLGGAEKTKEALDYFTRKTKEAGFSGLHLQAVLWGALPSTLVGVPGDSIESQNKVLEFFGFKSLTNYCWAHLQNPDGDYEVWGDASTGMWDKFNNDFSMTYFPNVTISWDANPRFLFKAGYIDNSTPQKFEKYLIKAKKFVDNNSIEPKIITLNAWNEWSEGSYLEPDTVWEYGYLEAVKHVFPGNNNQ
;
A
#
# COMPACT_ATOMS: atom_id res chain seq x y z
N MET A 1 6.26 36.57 -90.89
CA MET A 1 5.80 35.61 -91.93
C MET A 1 5.30 34.36 -91.20
N ARG A 2 4.07 33.92 -91.51
CA ARG A 2 3.46 32.56 -91.35
C ARG A 2 4.36 31.48 -90.70
N THR A 3 3.94 30.58 -89.81
CA THR A 3 2.64 29.90 -89.61
C THR A 3 2.72 28.95 -88.40
N PHE A 4 1.54 28.66 -87.85
CA PHE A 4 1.17 27.63 -86.86
C PHE A 4 1.54 26.17 -87.21
N LYS A 5 1.48 25.30 -86.17
CA LYS A 5 1.13 23.86 -86.07
C LYS A 5 2.25 23.04 -85.39
N PHE A 6 2.05 22.10 -84.47
CA PHE A 6 0.89 21.42 -83.89
C PHE A 6 1.37 20.76 -82.58
N SER A 7 0.46 20.57 -81.64
CA SER A 7 0.59 19.90 -80.35
C SER A 7 0.77 18.38 -80.44
N LEU A 8 1.54 17.78 -79.53
CA LEU A 8 1.25 16.45 -78.97
C LEU A 8 1.97 16.23 -77.62
N ASN A 9 1.16 16.10 -76.55
CA ASN A 9 1.24 15.24 -75.35
C ASN A 9 2.64 14.85 -74.80
N LEU A 10 2.95 14.89 -73.50
CA LEU A 10 2.26 14.21 -72.40
C LEU A 10 3.05 14.50 -71.09
N PHE A 11 2.35 14.71 -69.96
CA PHE A 11 2.68 14.38 -68.53
C PHE A 11 4.13 14.51 -68.01
N LEU A 12 4.43 14.99 -66.80
CA LEU A 12 3.69 15.55 -65.68
C LEU A 12 4.76 16.19 -64.76
N PHE A 13 4.41 17.26 -64.08
CA PHE A 13 5.16 17.94 -63.02
C PHE A 13 5.52 16.98 -61.86
N LEU A 14 6.67 17.18 -61.19
CA LEU A 14 6.74 18.01 -59.98
C LEU A 14 8.16 18.08 -59.40
N VAL A 15 8.56 19.31 -59.10
CA VAL A 15 9.78 19.72 -58.41
C VAL A 15 9.62 19.45 -56.92
N ALA A 16 10.53 18.69 -56.32
CA ALA A 16 10.64 18.56 -54.86
C ALA A 16 11.63 19.62 -54.33
N LEU A 17 11.11 20.56 -53.54
CA LEU A 17 11.87 21.54 -52.77
C LEU A 17 12.12 20.98 -51.37
N LEU A 18 13.40 20.92 -51.00
CA LEU A 18 13.91 20.56 -49.68
C LEU A 18 13.47 21.60 -48.63
N ILE A 19 12.74 21.14 -47.61
CA ILE A 19 12.61 21.85 -46.34
C ILE A 19 13.12 20.91 -45.25
N SER A 20 14.18 21.36 -44.58
CA SER A 20 14.76 20.71 -43.41
C SER A 20 13.80 20.84 -42.23
N SER A 21 13.37 19.72 -41.68
CA SER A 21 12.72 19.66 -40.37
C SER A 21 13.47 18.67 -39.49
N CYS A 22 14.12 19.21 -38.45
CA CYS A 22 14.57 18.45 -37.30
C CYS A 22 13.37 17.72 -36.72
N THR A 23 13.31 16.41 -36.93
CA THR A 23 12.37 15.53 -36.22
C THR A 23 13.02 15.20 -34.89
N SER A 24 12.44 15.74 -33.81
CA SER A 24 12.65 15.22 -32.48
C SER A 24 12.25 13.75 -32.48
N ASN A 25 13.20 12.89 -32.12
CA ASN A 25 12.94 11.49 -31.80
C ASN A 25 12.11 11.45 -30.50
N ASN A 26 10.80 11.65 -30.60
CA ASN A 26 9.87 11.22 -29.57
C ASN A 26 9.80 9.69 -29.66
N ARG A 27 10.68 9.01 -28.92
CA ARG A 27 10.41 7.64 -28.48
C ARG A 27 9.14 7.70 -27.62
N LYS A 28 8.01 7.35 -28.22
CA LYS A 28 6.82 6.95 -27.48
C LYS A 28 7.21 5.67 -26.73
N ASN A 29 7.39 5.76 -25.42
CA ASN A 29 7.28 4.62 -24.53
C ASN A 29 5.82 4.15 -24.61
N ASN A 30 5.54 3.18 -25.48
CA ASN A 30 4.31 2.40 -25.42
C ASN A 30 4.48 1.29 -24.37
N GLY A 31 4.69 1.66 -23.10
CA GLY A 31 4.34 0.77 -22.00
C GLY A 31 2.82 0.81 -21.89
N GLN A 32 2.14 -0.30 -22.16
CA GLN A 32 0.71 -0.38 -21.83
C GLN A 32 0.60 -0.21 -20.31
N GLU A 33 -0.09 0.83 -19.86
CA GLU A 33 -0.46 0.94 -18.44
C GLU A 33 -1.21 -0.33 -18.05
N SER A 34 -0.78 -0.93 -16.93
CA SER A 34 -1.44 -2.09 -16.34
C SER A 34 -2.92 -1.79 -16.10
N GLU A 35 -3.82 -2.70 -16.50
CA GLU A 35 -5.26 -2.49 -16.33
C GLU A 35 -5.64 -2.37 -14.85
N TYR A 36 -4.95 -3.10 -13.96
CA TYR A 36 -5.16 -3.06 -12.52
C TYR A 36 -3.92 -2.55 -11.80
N ILE A 37 -4.13 -1.78 -10.76
CA ILE A 37 -3.10 -1.44 -9.77
C ILE A 37 -3.26 -2.44 -8.64
N LEU A 38 -2.34 -3.39 -8.54
CA LEU A 38 -2.28 -4.36 -7.44
C LEU A 38 -1.30 -3.82 -6.41
N ALA A 39 -1.85 -3.25 -5.34
CA ALA A 39 -1.11 -2.53 -4.32
C ALA A 39 -0.96 -3.37 -3.05
N ALA A 40 0.23 -3.94 -2.84
CA ALA A 40 0.50 -4.75 -1.66
C ALA A 40 1.04 -3.88 -0.52
N PHE A 41 0.45 -4.03 0.68
CA PHE A 41 1.04 -3.47 1.90
C PHE A 41 2.43 -4.07 2.15
N TYR A 42 3.33 -3.26 2.68
CA TYR A 42 4.73 -3.61 2.88
C TYR A 42 5.12 -3.25 4.31
N TRP A 43 5.46 -4.29 5.07
CA TRP A 43 5.92 -4.21 6.46
C TRP A 43 7.43 -3.93 6.52
N PRO A 44 7.88 -2.80 7.08
CA PRO A 44 9.28 -2.38 6.99
C PRO A 44 10.12 -2.80 8.21
N ALA A 45 9.79 -3.87 8.94
CA ALA A 45 10.53 -4.25 10.15
C ALA A 45 11.55 -5.39 9.96
N TYR A 46 11.95 -5.74 8.74
CA TYR A 46 12.88 -6.82 8.42
C TYR A 46 14.30 -6.34 8.09
N HIS A 47 14.78 -5.39 8.87
CA HIS A 47 16.15 -4.86 8.81
C HIS A 47 16.58 -4.35 10.19
N TYR A 48 17.84 -3.97 10.34
CA TYR A 48 18.34 -3.41 11.60
C TYR A 48 17.85 -1.97 11.81
N GLU A 49 17.00 -1.76 12.81
CA GLU A 49 16.68 -0.43 13.36
C GLU A 49 17.27 -0.30 14.77
N PRO A 50 18.28 0.58 14.98
CA PRO A 50 18.96 0.70 16.27
C PRO A 50 18.04 0.98 17.45
N ARG A 51 16.92 1.69 17.25
CA ARG A 51 15.95 1.94 18.33
C ARG A 51 15.14 0.71 18.70
N ALA A 52 15.04 -0.28 17.82
CA ALA A 52 14.38 -1.56 18.07
C ALA A 52 15.36 -2.66 18.53
N GLU A 53 16.66 -2.37 18.70
CA GLU A 53 17.67 -3.38 19.10
C GLU A 53 17.37 -4.04 20.44
N PHE A 54 16.68 -3.34 21.36
CA PHE A 54 16.28 -3.94 22.63
C PHE A 54 15.15 -4.96 22.49
N LEU A 55 14.37 -4.89 21.41
CA LEU A 55 13.36 -5.89 21.03
C LEU A 55 13.98 -7.03 20.21
N PHE A 56 14.90 -6.68 19.29
CA PHE A 56 15.52 -7.60 18.34
C PHE A 56 17.06 -7.55 18.43
N PRO A 57 17.66 -8.17 19.48
CA PRO A 57 19.10 -8.13 19.73
C PRO A 57 19.96 -8.78 18.64
N ASP A 58 19.40 -9.66 17.80
CA ASP A 58 20.11 -10.25 16.66
C ASP A 58 20.31 -9.26 15.51
N LYS A 59 19.77 -8.04 15.63
CA LYS A 59 19.90 -6.94 14.65
C LYS A 59 19.38 -7.31 13.26
N LYS A 60 18.34 -8.15 13.22
CA LYS A 60 17.63 -8.56 11.99
C LYS A 60 16.18 -8.09 11.96
N GLY A 61 15.81 -7.17 12.85
CA GLY A 61 14.44 -6.74 13.04
C GLY A 61 13.53 -7.91 13.41
N GLU A 62 12.28 -7.87 12.97
CA GLU A 62 11.28 -8.88 13.29
C GLU A 62 11.57 -10.26 12.73
N TRP A 63 12.58 -10.45 11.87
CA TRP A 63 13.00 -11.81 11.51
C TRP A 63 13.31 -12.66 12.74
N GLU A 64 13.80 -12.03 13.81
CA GLU A 64 14.14 -12.71 15.07
C GLU A 64 12.97 -13.45 15.69
N ILE A 65 11.77 -12.85 15.71
CA ILE A 65 10.59 -13.52 16.24
C ILE A 65 10.10 -14.62 15.28
N ILE A 66 10.36 -14.49 13.97
CA ILE A 66 9.92 -15.48 12.98
C ILE A 66 10.75 -16.77 13.07
N TYR A 67 12.08 -16.69 13.05
CA TYR A 67 12.90 -17.92 13.11
C TYR A 67 12.93 -18.56 14.49
N ASN A 68 12.58 -17.81 15.55
CA ASN A 68 12.41 -18.35 16.90
C ASN A 68 10.98 -18.82 17.19
N ALA A 69 10.02 -18.61 16.28
CA ALA A 69 8.64 -19.03 16.48
C ALA A 69 8.53 -20.55 16.60
N VAL A 70 7.60 -21.01 17.44
CA VAL A 70 7.32 -22.42 17.68
C VAL A 70 5.82 -22.71 17.52
N PRO A 71 5.43 -23.91 17.07
CA PRO A 71 4.03 -24.33 17.04
C PRO A 71 3.37 -24.18 18.42
N LYS A 72 2.19 -23.56 18.44
CA LYS A 72 1.36 -23.45 19.66
C LYS A 72 0.49 -24.68 19.93
N GLU A 73 0.34 -25.55 18.94
CA GLU A 73 -0.38 -26.82 19.02
C GLU A 73 0.05 -27.76 17.89
N GLU A 74 -0.38 -29.03 17.95
CA GLU A 74 -0.10 -30.01 16.91
C GLU A 74 -0.67 -29.57 15.55
N GLY A 75 0.15 -29.56 14.51
CA GLY A 75 -0.25 -29.15 13.16
C GLY A 75 -0.17 -27.63 12.89
N HIS A 76 0.11 -26.80 13.90
CA HIS A 76 0.32 -25.37 13.71
C HIS A 76 1.63 -25.11 12.94
N GLN A 77 1.52 -24.47 11.77
CA GLN A 77 2.62 -24.21 10.84
C GLN A 77 3.51 -23.03 11.28
N GLN A 78 4.31 -23.25 12.33
CA GLN A 78 5.38 -22.35 12.76
C GLN A 78 6.68 -23.15 13.02
N PRO A 79 7.88 -22.56 12.85
CA PRO A 79 8.09 -21.27 12.21
C PRO A 79 7.76 -21.33 10.71
N LYS A 80 7.25 -20.23 10.16
CA LYS A 80 7.16 -20.02 8.72
C LYS A 80 8.55 -19.63 8.20
N VAL A 81 8.97 -20.22 7.07
CA VAL A 81 10.35 -20.08 6.57
C VAL A 81 10.35 -19.48 5.17
N PRO A 82 10.94 -18.29 4.97
CA PRO A 82 11.08 -17.68 3.65
C PRO A 82 11.96 -18.50 2.71
N LEU A 83 11.52 -18.71 1.48
CA LEU A 83 12.26 -19.45 0.46
C LEU A 83 13.57 -18.76 0.08
N TRP A 84 13.58 -17.42 0.12
CA TRP A 84 14.75 -16.62 -0.18
C TRP A 84 15.68 -16.41 1.02
N GLY A 85 15.32 -16.94 2.19
CA GLY A 85 15.95 -16.62 3.45
C GLY A 85 15.48 -15.27 4.02
N TYR A 86 16.06 -14.93 5.17
CA TYR A 86 15.74 -13.75 5.96
C TYR A 86 16.44 -12.51 5.38
N LEU A 87 15.98 -12.04 4.21
CA LEU A 87 16.57 -10.93 3.46
C LEU A 87 16.46 -9.59 4.20
N ASP A 88 17.45 -8.71 4.01
CA ASP A 88 17.46 -7.35 4.55
C ASP A 88 16.82 -6.39 3.54
N GLU A 89 15.63 -5.88 3.86
CA GLU A 89 14.89 -5.00 2.95
C GLU A 89 15.44 -3.58 2.85
N ALA A 90 16.39 -3.18 3.70
CA ALA A 90 17.15 -1.95 3.54
C ALA A 90 18.33 -2.13 2.57
N ASP A 91 18.69 -3.37 2.21
CA ASP A 91 19.65 -3.66 1.15
C ASP A 91 18.97 -3.56 -0.23
N PRO A 92 19.44 -2.68 -1.13
CA PRO A 92 18.85 -2.54 -2.46
C PRO A 92 19.01 -3.79 -3.35
N GLU A 93 19.96 -4.69 -3.11
CA GLU A 93 20.06 -5.95 -3.86
C GLU A 93 18.92 -6.90 -3.49
N ASP A 94 18.69 -7.09 -2.19
CA ASP A 94 17.60 -7.89 -1.65
C ASP A 94 16.23 -7.31 -2.01
N MET A 95 16.05 -5.99 -1.84
CA MET A 95 14.84 -5.30 -2.28
C MET A 95 14.64 -5.39 -3.79
N GLY A 96 15.71 -5.33 -4.59
CA GLY A 96 15.66 -5.51 -6.04
C GLY A 96 15.05 -6.86 -6.42
N LYS A 97 15.48 -7.93 -5.77
CA LYS A 97 14.91 -9.27 -5.93
C LYS A 97 13.42 -9.33 -5.59
N LYS A 98 12.99 -8.64 -4.53
CA LYS A 98 11.57 -8.53 -4.15
C LYS A 98 10.75 -7.80 -5.21
N ILE A 99 11.25 -6.66 -5.69
CA ILE A 99 10.59 -5.86 -6.75
C ILE A 99 10.47 -6.66 -8.05
N ASP A 100 11.53 -7.36 -8.46
CA ASP A 100 11.53 -8.18 -9.67
C ASP A 100 10.45 -9.26 -9.60
N ALA A 101 10.40 -10.01 -8.48
CA ALA A 101 9.38 -11.03 -8.27
C ALA A 101 7.96 -10.45 -8.18
N ALA A 102 7.76 -9.30 -7.55
CA ALA A 102 6.45 -8.67 -7.51
C ALA A 102 5.96 -8.30 -8.92
N LEU A 103 6.81 -7.66 -9.73
CA LEU A 103 6.49 -7.25 -11.10
C LEU A 103 6.27 -8.45 -12.03
N ASP A 104 7.07 -9.51 -11.92
CA ASP A 104 6.96 -10.74 -12.73
C ASP A 104 5.63 -11.50 -12.55
N TYR A 105 4.93 -11.21 -11.44
CA TYR A 105 3.68 -11.84 -11.03
C TYR A 105 2.51 -10.84 -10.92
N GLY A 106 2.72 -9.59 -11.33
CA GLY A 106 1.66 -8.61 -11.54
C GLY A 106 1.37 -7.67 -10.36
N VAL A 107 2.08 -7.81 -9.24
CA VAL A 107 2.07 -6.84 -8.13
C VAL A 107 2.93 -5.65 -8.54
N ASN A 108 2.29 -4.51 -8.80
CA ASN A 108 2.92 -3.37 -9.45
C ASN A 108 2.99 -2.11 -8.57
N THR A 109 2.53 -2.22 -7.33
CA THR A 109 2.57 -1.12 -6.35
C THR A 109 2.85 -1.65 -4.95
N PHE A 110 3.75 -1.00 -4.22
CA PHE A 110 3.90 -1.20 -2.78
C PHE A 110 3.29 -0.04 -1.98
N ILE A 111 2.57 -0.38 -0.92
CA ILE A 111 2.05 0.55 0.09
C ILE A 111 2.95 0.39 1.30
N PHE A 112 3.86 1.32 1.52
CA PHE A 112 4.77 1.22 2.66
C PHE A 112 4.09 1.70 3.92
N ASP A 113 4.05 0.83 4.92
CA ASP A 113 3.79 1.25 6.29
C ASP A 113 4.92 2.19 6.70
N TRP A 114 4.56 3.43 6.99
CA TRP A 114 5.50 4.51 7.23
C TRP A 114 5.30 5.08 8.62
N TYR A 115 6.36 5.03 9.43
CA TYR A 115 6.32 5.34 10.84
C TYR A 115 7.03 6.64 11.19
N TRP A 116 6.46 7.33 12.17
CA TRP A 116 7.03 8.52 12.78
C TRP A 116 6.85 8.43 14.29
N TYR A 117 7.94 8.15 15.00
CA TYR A 117 7.94 7.96 16.45
C TYR A 117 8.98 8.86 17.09
N GLU A 118 8.63 9.40 18.25
CA GLU A 118 9.50 10.30 19.03
C GLU A 118 10.08 11.46 18.19
N ASN A 119 9.24 12.07 17.35
CA ASN A 119 9.58 13.19 16.48
C ASN A 119 10.63 12.88 15.39
N LYS A 120 10.78 11.61 15.01
CA LYS A 120 11.73 11.15 13.99
C LYS A 120 11.13 10.04 13.12
N PRO A 121 11.61 9.85 11.88
CA PRO A 121 11.23 8.68 11.08
C PRO A 121 11.61 7.38 11.81
N PHE A 122 10.87 6.30 11.59
CA PHE A 122 11.14 4.95 12.14
C PHE A 122 10.96 3.90 11.05
N LEU A 123 11.87 2.90 10.99
CA LEU A 123 11.90 1.85 9.94
C LEU A 123 11.99 2.37 8.49
N GLU A 124 12.39 3.64 8.31
CA GLU A 124 12.31 4.33 7.02
C GLU A 124 13.36 3.85 5.99
N ASP A 125 14.33 3.05 6.43
CA ASP A 125 15.42 2.57 5.59
C ASP A 125 14.96 1.53 4.56
N ALA A 126 13.88 0.78 4.83
CA ALA A 126 13.24 -0.09 3.84
C ALA A 126 12.84 0.71 2.57
N VAL A 127 12.28 1.90 2.74
CA VAL A 127 11.91 2.79 1.62
C VAL A 127 13.14 3.49 1.06
N ASN A 128 13.93 4.13 1.92
CA ASN A 128 15.00 5.04 1.49
C ASN A 128 16.23 4.33 0.93
N ASN A 129 16.66 3.25 1.58
CA ASN A 129 17.88 2.54 1.24
C ASN A 129 17.61 1.31 0.39
N GLY A 130 16.50 0.59 0.65
CA GLY A 130 16.05 -0.51 -0.18
C GLY A 130 15.33 -0.01 -1.43
N PHE A 131 14.06 0.34 -1.29
CA PHE A 131 13.13 0.51 -2.41
C PHE A 131 13.57 1.59 -3.40
N LEU A 132 13.80 2.83 -2.93
CA LEU A 132 14.12 3.95 -3.84
C LEU A 132 15.43 3.74 -4.61
N LYS A 133 16.40 3.02 -4.04
CA LYS A 133 17.67 2.71 -4.71
C LYS A 133 17.57 1.50 -5.65
N ALA A 134 16.68 0.56 -5.39
CA ALA A 134 16.48 -0.64 -6.19
C ALA A 134 15.47 -0.47 -7.34
N ASN A 135 14.44 0.35 -7.13
CA ASN A 135 13.24 0.38 -7.97
C ASN A 135 13.51 0.89 -9.39
N ASN A 136 14.41 1.87 -9.57
CA ASN A 136 14.68 2.50 -10.86
C ASN A 136 13.40 2.99 -11.59
N ASN A 137 12.40 3.45 -10.83
CA ASN A 137 11.08 3.90 -11.29
C ASN A 137 10.22 2.84 -12.00
N ARG A 138 10.45 1.54 -11.73
CA ARG A 138 9.71 0.43 -12.37
C ARG A 138 8.37 0.15 -11.70
N MET A 139 8.35 0.12 -10.38
CA MET A 139 7.17 -0.16 -9.57
C MET A 139 6.64 1.12 -8.94
N ASN A 140 5.32 1.28 -8.88
CA ASN A 140 4.73 2.38 -8.14
C ASN A 140 4.87 2.18 -6.62
N PHE A 141 4.80 3.25 -5.85
CA PHE A 141 4.65 3.15 -4.41
C PHE A 141 3.89 4.34 -3.84
N TYR A 142 3.34 4.18 -2.64
CA TYR A 142 2.90 5.30 -1.82
C TYR A 142 3.01 4.96 -0.34
N LEU A 143 2.91 5.98 0.51
CA LEU A 143 3.02 5.82 1.95
C LEU A 143 1.64 5.68 2.60
N MET A 144 1.56 4.74 3.54
CA MET A 144 0.56 4.74 4.58
C MET A 144 1.21 5.16 5.88
N TRP A 145 0.79 6.30 6.45
CA TRP A 145 1.22 6.67 7.77
C TRP A 145 0.54 5.76 8.81
N ALA A 146 1.30 4.79 9.30
CA ALA A 146 0.90 3.88 10.35
C ALA A 146 1.06 4.59 11.71
N ASN A 147 0.19 5.58 11.92
CA ASN A 147 0.26 6.52 13.05
C ASN A 147 -0.35 5.99 14.34
N HIS A 148 -0.45 4.67 14.49
CA HIS A 148 -0.90 4.02 15.71
C HIS A 148 0.26 3.91 16.72
N ASP A 149 -0.07 3.72 17.99
CA ASP A 149 0.92 3.41 19.02
C ASP A 149 1.62 2.07 18.70
N ALA A 150 2.93 2.04 18.88
CA ALA A 150 3.65 0.77 18.95
C ALA A 150 3.64 0.30 20.40
N THR A 151 3.05 -0.86 20.65
CA THR A 151 2.90 -1.42 21.99
C THR A 151 3.85 -2.59 22.22
N THR A 152 3.82 -3.16 23.43
CA THR A 152 4.53 -4.39 23.79
C THR A 152 4.09 -5.62 23.02
N TYR A 153 3.18 -5.48 22.07
CA TYR A 153 2.92 -6.49 21.05
C TYR A 153 4.18 -6.94 20.29
N TRP A 154 5.21 -6.10 20.23
CA TRP A 154 6.49 -6.42 19.60
C TRP A 154 7.49 -7.06 20.56
N ASP A 155 7.17 -7.10 21.86
CA ASP A 155 8.02 -7.59 22.95
C ASP A 155 7.39 -8.85 23.56
N VAL A 156 7.74 -10.00 22.99
CA VAL A 156 7.17 -11.31 23.35
C VAL A 156 7.34 -11.64 24.84
N ASP A 157 8.42 -11.14 25.46
CA ASP A 157 8.78 -11.42 26.84
C ASP A 157 8.22 -10.38 27.83
N ASN A 158 7.51 -9.34 27.34
CA ASN A 158 7.01 -8.29 28.21
C ASN A 158 5.85 -8.77 29.09
N PRO A 159 5.95 -8.63 30.43
CA PRO A 159 4.85 -8.97 31.32
C PRO A 159 3.70 -7.96 31.29
N ASN A 160 3.93 -6.72 30.81
CA ASN A 160 2.92 -5.67 30.68
C ASN A 160 2.37 -5.66 29.25
N ILE A 161 1.43 -6.56 28.99
CA ILE A 161 0.73 -6.65 27.70
C ILE A 161 0.03 -5.31 27.41
N ASP A 162 0.15 -4.84 26.17
CA ASP A 162 -0.44 -3.62 25.61
C ASP A 162 0.08 -2.27 26.15
N SER A 163 1.22 -2.24 26.83
CA SER A 163 1.84 -0.95 27.18
C SER A 163 2.47 -0.29 25.96
N VAL A 164 2.33 1.02 25.83
CA VAL A 164 2.90 1.82 24.73
C VAL A 164 4.41 1.91 24.87
N ILE A 165 5.14 1.50 23.82
CA ILE A 165 6.59 1.68 23.66
C ILE A 165 6.86 3.01 22.96
N TRP A 166 6.19 3.25 21.83
CA TRP A 166 6.27 4.49 21.08
C TRP A 166 4.88 5.05 20.79
N ASP A 167 4.69 6.31 21.18
CA ASP A 167 3.47 7.08 20.93
C ASP A 167 3.39 7.49 19.45
N GLY A 168 2.29 7.12 18.80
CA GLY A 168 2.01 7.43 17.39
C GLY A 168 1.45 8.83 17.15
N GLU A 169 1.08 9.56 18.21
CA GLU A 169 0.55 10.89 18.11
C GLU A 169 1.59 11.93 17.70
N VAL A 170 1.14 12.90 16.90
CA VAL A 170 1.94 14.09 16.60
C VAL A 170 1.15 15.35 16.83
N ASN A 171 1.82 16.35 17.40
CA ASN A 171 1.28 17.70 17.48
C ASN A 171 1.43 18.44 16.14
N ARG A 172 0.89 19.66 16.07
CA ARG A 172 0.90 20.45 14.83
C ARG A 172 2.30 20.82 14.32
N GLU A 173 3.25 21.08 15.20
CA GLU A 173 4.63 21.40 14.80
C GLU A 173 5.27 20.21 14.10
N GLN A 174 5.12 19.01 14.68
CA GLN A 174 5.64 17.77 14.12
C GLN A 174 4.93 17.37 12.84
N PHE A 175 3.61 17.54 12.79
CA PHE A 175 2.84 17.32 11.56
C PHE A 175 3.35 18.17 10.40
N ASN A 176 3.67 19.46 10.63
CA ASN A 176 4.23 20.31 9.58
C ASN A 176 5.59 19.78 9.07
N ILE A 177 6.44 19.24 9.96
CA ILE A 177 7.72 18.62 9.59
C ILE A 177 7.48 17.36 8.74
N VAL A 178 6.51 16.53 9.13
CA VAL A 178 6.10 15.34 8.37
C VAL A 178 5.63 15.74 6.97
N VAL A 179 4.77 16.76 6.86
CA VAL A 179 4.29 17.28 5.57
C VAL A 179 5.44 17.73 4.67
N ASP A 180 6.34 18.57 5.19
CA ASP A 180 7.49 19.05 4.41
C ASP A 180 8.41 17.90 3.99
N ARG A 181 8.63 16.92 4.88
CA ARG A 181 9.41 15.72 4.57
C ARG A 181 8.76 14.90 3.47
N VAL A 182 7.49 14.55 3.60
CA VAL A 182 6.79 13.68 2.65
C VAL A 182 6.74 14.32 1.25
N ILE A 183 6.43 15.61 1.18
CA ILE A 183 6.41 16.34 -0.10
C ILE A 183 7.81 16.42 -0.73
N SER A 184 8.82 16.74 0.07
CA SER A 184 10.17 16.97 -0.46
C SER A 184 10.91 15.68 -0.83
N ARG A 185 10.65 14.58 -0.10
CA ARG A 185 11.33 13.30 -0.26
C ARG A 185 10.61 12.34 -1.19
N TYR A 186 9.28 12.26 -1.14
CA TYR A 186 8.55 11.15 -1.74
C TYR A 186 7.63 11.57 -2.88
N PHE A 187 6.81 12.62 -2.72
CA PHE A 187 5.82 12.98 -3.75
C PHE A 187 6.44 13.33 -5.11
N LYS A 188 7.69 13.77 -5.11
CA LYS A 188 8.46 14.12 -6.31
C LYS A 188 9.07 12.92 -7.01
N GLU A 189 9.10 11.75 -6.36
CA GLU A 189 9.60 10.53 -7.00
C GLU A 189 8.71 10.18 -8.20
N PRO A 190 9.29 9.87 -9.38
CA PRO A 190 8.51 9.56 -10.57
C PRO A 190 7.56 8.38 -10.38
N SER A 191 7.97 7.40 -9.56
CA SER A 191 7.17 6.23 -9.23
C SER A 191 6.21 6.42 -8.04
N TYR A 192 6.08 7.62 -7.48
CA TYR A 192 5.10 7.85 -6.42
C TYR A 192 3.68 7.85 -7.03
N LEU A 193 2.80 6.99 -6.51
CA LEU A 193 1.47 6.81 -7.05
C LEU A 193 0.64 8.10 -6.92
N LYS A 194 0.03 8.50 -8.03
CA LYS A 194 -0.85 9.68 -8.13
C LYS A 194 -2.17 9.29 -8.77
N ILE A 195 -3.26 9.85 -8.25
CA ILE A 195 -4.60 9.73 -8.85
C ILE A 195 -4.99 11.13 -9.29
N ASN A 196 -5.23 11.33 -10.59
CA ASN A 196 -5.51 12.65 -11.16
C ASN A 196 -4.45 13.72 -10.81
N ASP A 197 -3.17 13.35 -10.88
CA ASP A 197 -2.01 14.19 -10.49
C ASP A 197 -1.99 14.60 -9.00
N GLU A 198 -2.76 13.92 -8.16
CA GLU A 198 -2.71 14.08 -6.70
C GLU A 198 -1.96 12.90 -6.08
N PRO A 199 -0.82 13.11 -5.39
CA PRO A 199 -0.12 12.05 -4.69
C PRO A 199 -1.03 11.41 -3.64
N VAL A 200 -1.05 10.07 -3.63
CA VAL A 200 -1.82 9.29 -2.65
C VAL A 200 -1.08 9.29 -1.31
N PHE A 201 -1.77 9.62 -0.22
CA PHE A 201 -1.23 9.49 1.12
C PHE A 201 -2.27 8.85 2.02
N CYS A 202 -1.96 7.66 2.53
CA CYS A 202 -2.89 6.90 3.36
C CYS A 202 -2.65 7.20 4.85
N ILE A 203 -3.72 7.31 5.62
CA ILE A 203 -3.68 7.49 7.07
C ILE A 203 -4.34 6.28 7.70
N TYR A 204 -3.61 5.60 8.57
CA TYR A 204 -4.05 4.36 9.19
C TYR A 204 -5.10 4.59 10.28
N GLU A 205 -4.78 5.44 11.27
CA GLU A 205 -5.64 5.64 12.46
C GLU A 205 -6.04 7.10 12.65
N LEU A 206 -7.24 7.44 12.16
CA LEU A 206 -7.76 8.80 12.23
C LEU A 206 -7.95 9.31 13.67
N ASN A 207 -8.29 8.45 14.64
CA ASN A 207 -8.48 8.84 16.04
C ASN A 207 -7.18 9.41 16.65
N THR A 208 -6.07 8.71 16.46
CA THR A 208 -4.75 9.08 16.98
C THR A 208 -4.27 10.39 16.35
N LEU A 209 -4.54 10.58 15.05
CA LEU A 209 -4.30 11.85 14.38
C LEU A 209 -5.15 12.99 14.98
N ILE A 210 -6.44 12.74 15.23
CA ILE A 210 -7.36 13.73 15.82
C ILE A 210 -6.90 14.13 17.21
N HIS A 211 -6.53 13.16 18.04
CA HIS A 211 -6.09 13.41 19.40
C HIS A 211 -4.77 14.19 19.43
N GLY A 212 -3.74 13.72 18.70
CA GLY A 212 -2.43 14.37 18.65
C GLY A 212 -2.47 15.81 18.15
N LEU A 213 -3.33 16.11 17.15
CA LEU A 213 -3.50 17.46 16.63
C LEU A 213 -4.41 18.35 17.48
N GLY A 214 -5.02 17.81 18.53
CA GLY A 214 -5.79 18.55 19.52
C GLY A 214 -7.24 18.81 19.12
N GLY A 215 -7.87 17.85 18.43
CA GLY A 215 -9.29 17.82 18.10
C GLY A 215 -9.59 17.93 16.61
N ALA A 216 -10.85 17.69 16.25
CA ALA A 216 -11.29 17.57 14.85
C ALA A 216 -11.03 18.83 14.02
N GLU A 217 -11.36 20.03 14.54
CA GLU A 217 -11.15 21.29 13.81
C GLU A 217 -9.67 21.57 13.51
N LYS A 218 -8.79 21.34 14.49
CA LYS A 218 -7.34 21.51 14.29
C LYS A 218 -6.76 20.48 13.34
N THR A 219 -7.33 19.28 13.34
CA THR A 219 -6.98 18.20 12.41
C THR A 219 -7.39 18.57 10.99
N LYS A 220 -8.60 19.11 10.82
CA LYS A 220 -9.06 19.62 9.53
C LYS A 220 -8.14 20.73 9.00
N GLU A 221 -7.79 21.69 9.85
CA GLU A 221 -6.83 22.75 9.49
C GLU A 221 -5.45 22.18 9.09
N ALA A 222 -5.01 21.08 9.72
CA ALA A 222 -3.75 20.42 9.40
C ALA A 222 -3.80 19.71 8.04
N LEU A 223 -4.88 18.97 7.76
CA LEU A 223 -5.06 18.30 6.46
C LEU A 223 -5.28 19.31 5.32
N ASP A 224 -5.94 20.43 5.58
CA ASP A 224 -6.06 21.55 4.63
C ASP A 224 -4.70 22.20 4.35
N TYR A 225 -3.90 22.39 5.41
CA TYR A 225 -2.52 22.84 5.27
C TYR A 225 -1.71 21.87 4.41
N PHE A 226 -1.80 20.57 4.65
CA PHE A 226 -1.10 19.56 3.86
C PHE A 226 -1.51 19.66 2.39
N THR A 227 -2.82 19.64 2.10
CA THR A 227 -3.35 19.80 0.74
C THR A 227 -2.83 21.07 0.06
N ARG A 228 -2.80 22.21 0.77
CA ARG A 228 -2.26 23.46 0.24
C ARG A 228 -0.76 23.38 -0.03
N LYS A 229 0.05 22.83 0.88
CA LYS A 229 1.50 22.64 0.68
C LYS A 229 1.79 21.72 -0.50
N THR A 230 1.00 20.68 -0.69
CA THR A 230 1.10 19.78 -1.85
C THR A 230 0.81 20.52 -3.15
N LYS A 231 -0.22 21.37 -3.19
CA LYS A 231 -0.50 22.25 -4.35
C LYS A 231 0.61 23.25 -4.62
N GLU A 232 1.16 23.88 -3.58
CA GLU A 232 2.32 24.78 -3.70
C GLU A 232 3.57 24.08 -4.25
N ALA A 233 3.69 22.77 -4.03
CA ALA A 233 4.77 21.94 -4.58
C ALA A 233 4.59 21.54 -6.06
N GLY A 234 3.45 21.91 -6.68
CA GLY A 234 3.19 21.74 -8.10
C GLY A 234 2.21 20.64 -8.49
N PHE A 235 1.56 19.99 -7.51
CA PHE A 235 0.55 18.95 -7.75
C PHE A 235 -0.87 19.54 -7.83
N SER A 236 -1.78 18.82 -8.46
CA SER A 236 -3.19 19.24 -8.57
C SER A 236 -3.94 19.26 -7.22
N GLY A 237 -3.45 18.51 -6.23
CA GLY A 237 -4.06 18.35 -4.92
C GLY A 237 -3.36 17.29 -4.08
N LEU A 238 -4.05 16.77 -3.08
CA LEU A 238 -3.62 15.64 -2.25
C LEU A 238 -4.74 14.60 -2.24
N HIS A 239 -4.41 13.34 -2.53
CA HIS A 239 -5.37 12.24 -2.48
C HIS A 239 -5.25 11.53 -1.12
N LEU A 240 -6.04 11.98 -0.15
CA LEU A 240 -6.10 11.35 1.16
C LEU A 240 -6.87 10.03 1.09
N GLN A 241 -6.22 8.94 1.52
CA GLN A 241 -6.83 7.62 1.67
C GLN A 241 -6.95 7.27 3.16
N ALA A 242 -8.05 6.65 3.57
CA ALA A 242 -8.22 6.14 4.92
C ALA A 242 -8.26 4.61 4.94
N VAL A 243 -7.77 4.02 6.03
CA VAL A 243 -8.00 2.62 6.37
C VAL A 243 -9.31 2.47 7.14
N LEU A 244 -10.23 1.66 6.60
CA LEU A 244 -11.44 1.23 7.27
C LEU A 244 -11.12 0.03 8.17
N TRP A 245 -11.38 0.17 9.46
CA TRP A 245 -11.45 -0.92 10.43
C TRP A 245 -12.57 -0.66 11.45
N GLY A 246 -12.91 -1.66 12.27
CA GLY A 246 -13.99 -1.55 13.26
C GLY A 246 -13.86 -0.38 14.25
N ALA A 247 -12.65 0.17 14.45
CA ALA A 247 -12.36 1.26 15.38
C ALA A 247 -12.45 2.67 14.76
N LEU A 248 -12.84 2.82 13.49
CA LEU A 248 -13.06 4.17 12.92
C LEU A 248 -14.16 4.90 13.70
N PRO A 249 -13.89 6.15 14.16
CA PRO A 249 -14.86 6.89 14.94
C PRO A 249 -16.14 7.11 14.14
N SER A 250 -17.26 6.69 14.70
CA SER A 250 -18.59 6.92 14.12
C SER A 250 -19.06 8.36 14.29
N THR A 251 -18.41 9.13 15.15
CA THR A 251 -18.72 10.53 15.49
C THR A 251 -17.44 11.34 15.73
N LEU A 252 -17.48 12.67 15.50
CA LEU A 252 -16.40 13.56 15.93
C LEU A 252 -16.52 13.85 17.43
N VAL A 253 -15.76 13.16 18.27
CA VAL A 253 -15.75 13.46 19.72
C VAL A 253 -15.10 14.82 19.95
N GLY A 254 -15.86 15.79 20.51
CA GLY A 254 -15.33 17.08 20.96
C GLY A 254 -15.89 18.36 20.31
N VAL A 255 -16.92 18.28 19.46
CA VAL A 255 -17.62 19.48 18.93
C VAL A 255 -18.88 19.76 19.78
N PRO A 256 -18.95 20.86 20.54
CA PRO A 256 -20.18 21.23 21.24
C PRO A 256 -21.26 21.63 20.22
N GLY A 257 -22.26 20.76 20.02
CA GLY A 257 -23.51 21.12 19.34
C GLY A 257 -23.75 20.57 17.94
N ASP A 258 -22.91 19.68 17.39
CA ASP A 258 -23.20 19.03 16.10
C ASP A 258 -23.25 17.51 16.18
N SER A 259 -24.30 16.95 15.56
CA SER A 259 -24.63 15.53 15.45
C SER A 259 -24.07 14.98 14.14
N ILE A 260 -22.77 14.68 14.12
CA ILE A 260 -22.17 13.94 13.00
C ILE A 260 -22.44 12.46 13.25
N GLU A 261 -23.53 11.95 12.67
CA GLU A 261 -24.07 10.63 12.99
C GLU A 261 -23.48 9.46 12.16
N SER A 262 -22.54 9.68 11.22
CA SER A 262 -21.94 8.56 10.44
C SER A 262 -20.45 8.72 10.10
N GLN A 263 -19.74 7.59 10.00
CA GLN A 263 -18.33 7.50 9.58
C GLN A 263 -18.09 8.17 8.22
N ASN A 264 -19.05 8.10 7.29
CA ASN A 264 -18.96 8.78 6.00
C ASN A 264 -18.79 10.30 6.15
N LYS A 265 -19.63 10.95 6.97
CA LYS A 265 -19.55 12.40 7.19
C LYS A 265 -18.26 12.82 7.88
N VAL A 266 -17.72 11.97 8.78
CA VAL A 266 -16.42 12.20 9.42
C VAL A 266 -15.31 12.26 8.36
N LEU A 267 -15.29 11.29 7.45
CA LEU A 267 -14.25 11.21 6.41
C LEU A 267 -14.42 12.31 5.34
N GLU A 268 -15.65 12.66 4.98
CA GLU A 268 -15.97 13.82 4.14
C GLU A 268 -15.48 15.13 4.78
N PHE A 269 -15.71 15.30 6.10
CA PHE A 269 -15.24 16.47 6.83
C PHE A 269 -13.74 16.62 6.73
N PHE A 270 -12.96 15.55 6.83
CA PHE A 270 -11.50 15.59 6.70
C PHE A 270 -10.98 15.61 5.25
N GLY A 271 -11.85 15.48 4.25
CA GLY A 271 -11.48 15.54 2.84
C GLY A 271 -10.80 14.28 2.31
N PHE A 272 -11.08 13.10 2.90
CA PHE A 272 -10.67 11.83 2.32
C PHE A 272 -11.35 11.61 0.97
N LYS A 273 -10.64 10.97 0.03
CA LYS A 273 -11.10 10.72 -1.34
C LYS A 273 -11.28 9.25 -1.66
N SER A 274 -10.58 8.38 -0.93
CA SER A 274 -10.72 6.94 -1.08
C SER A 274 -10.55 6.20 0.24
N LEU A 275 -11.00 4.97 0.24
CA LEU A 275 -11.01 4.07 1.39
C LEU A 275 -10.46 2.72 0.97
N THR A 276 -9.82 2.02 1.90
CA THR A 276 -9.49 0.60 1.75
C THR A 276 -9.51 -0.07 3.11
N ASN A 277 -9.26 -1.37 3.19
CA ASN A 277 -8.93 -2.03 4.45
C ASN A 277 -7.44 -2.39 4.46
N TYR A 278 -6.85 -2.51 5.65
CA TYR A 278 -5.50 -3.02 5.81
C TYR A 278 -5.53 -4.55 5.70
N CYS A 279 -6.10 -5.23 6.69
CA CYS A 279 -6.26 -6.69 6.71
C CYS A 279 -7.69 -7.09 7.13
N TRP A 280 -8.08 -8.33 6.86
CA TRP A 280 -9.39 -8.85 7.28
C TRP A 280 -9.52 -9.09 8.79
N ALA A 281 -8.41 -9.16 9.55
CA ALA A 281 -8.44 -9.32 11.00
C ALA A 281 -9.03 -8.09 11.72
N HIS A 282 -9.00 -6.94 11.04
CA HIS A 282 -9.64 -5.71 11.49
C HIS A 282 -11.17 -5.72 11.33
N LEU A 283 -11.70 -6.67 10.57
CA LEU A 283 -13.12 -6.78 10.25
C LEU A 283 -13.76 -7.98 10.95
N GLN A 284 -13.02 -9.09 11.05
CA GLN A 284 -13.49 -10.36 11.54
C GLN A 284 -12.44 -10.97 12.47
N ASN A 285 -12.89 -11.57 13.57
CA ASN A 285 -11.99 -12.28 14.49
C ASN A 285 -11.22 -13.36 13.72
N PRO A 286 -9.88 -13.33 13.71
CA PRO A 286 -9.08 -14.25 12.92
C PRO A 286 -8.92 -15.59 13.64
N ASP A 287 -9.91 -16.46 13.53
CA ASP A 287 -9.89 -17.81 14.11
C ASP A 287 -10.71 -18.77 13.25
N GLY A 288 -10.13 -19.90 12.87
CA GLY A 288 -10.78 -20.96 12.06
C GLY A 288 -10.51 -20.88 10.56
N ASP A 289 -11.46 -21.36 9.74
CA ASP A 289 -11.24 -21.58 8.30
C ASP A 289 -11.18 -20.30 7.46
N TYR A 290 -10.18 -20.26 6.58
CA TYR A 290 -9.90 -19.14 5.68
C TYR A 290 -11.09 -18.73 4.80
N GLU A 291 -11.90 -19.65 4.27
CA GLU A 291 -13.02 -19.28 3.40
C GLU A 291 -14.20 -18.73 4.19
N VAL A 292 -14.44 -19.20 5.42
CA VAL A 292 -15.45 -18.61 6.31
C VAL A 292 -15.08 -17.17 6.64
N TRP A 293 -13.81 -16.95 7.00
CA TRP A 293 -13.28 -15.63 7.31
C TRP A 293 -13.26 -14.70 6.09
N GLY A 294 -12.84 -15.20 4.93
CA GLY A 294 -12.82 -14.46 3.68
C GLY A 294 -14.21 -14.13 3.16
N ASP A 295 -15.18 -15.05 3.23
CA ASP A 295 -16.56 -14.79 2.80
C ASP A 295 -17.23 -13.75 3.70
N ALA A 296 -17.00 -13.81 5.02
CA ALA A 296 -17.49 -12.80 5.96
C ALA A 296 -16.88 -11.41 5.68
N SER A 297 -15.57 -11.33 5.50
CA SER A 297 -14.84 -10.08 5.27
C SER A 297 -15.21 -9.43 3.94
N THR A 298 -15.18 -10.21 2.85
CA THR A 298 -15.52 -9.71 1.51
C THR A 298 -17.03 -9.50 1.31
N GLY A 299 -17.88 -10.06 2.18
CA GLY A 299 -19.31 -9.74 2.23
C GLY A 299 -19.63 -8.31 2.67
N MET A 300 -18.65 -7.59 3.24
CA MET A 300 -18.80 -6.20 3.66
C MET A 300 -18.53 -5.18 2.54
N TRP A 301 -17.94 -5.60 1.41
CA TRP A 301 -17.51 -4.68 0.35
C TRP A 301 -18.65 -3.85 -0.24
N ASP A 302 -19.82 -4.47 -0.50
CA ASP A 302 -20.99 -3.73 -1.02
C ASP A 302 -21.46 -2.66 -0.03
N LYS A 303 -21.39 -2.94 1.28
CA LYS A 303 -21.69 -1.94 2.31
C LYS A 303 -20.67 -0.81 2.27
N PHE A 304 -19.38 -1.10 2.20
CA PHE A 304 -18.34 -0.07 2.13
C PHE A 304 -18.44 0.79 0.87
N ASN A 305 -18.82 0.20 -0.27
CA ASN A 305 -19.00 0.94 -1.51
C ASN A 305 -20.27 1.79 -1.54
N ASN A 306 -21.34 1.37 -0.86
CA ASN A 306 -22.62 2.07 -0.90
C ASN A 306 -22.82 3.08 0.23
N ASP A 307 -22.22 2.85 1.41
CA ASP A 307 -22.42 3.69 2.59
C ASP A 307 -21.47 4.91 2.62
N PHE A 308 -20.43 4.91 1.78
CA PHE A 308 -19.43 5.96 1.72
C PHE A 308 -19.46 6.68 0.37
N SER A 309 -19.29 8.00 0.39
CA SER A 309 -19.22 8.82 -0.84
C SER A 309 -17.84 8.78 -1.50
N MET A 310 -16.81 8.38 -0.74
CA MET A 310 -15.46 8.14 -1.23
C MET A 310 -15.36 6.81 -1.99
N THR A 311 -14.44 6.71 -2.94
CA THR A 311 -14.16 5.46 -3.65
C THR A 311 -13.59 4.41 -2.71
N TYR A 312 -14.21 3.24 -2.61
CA TYR A 312 -13.67 2.11 -1.86
C TYR A 312 -12.86 1.19 -2.78
N PHE A 313 -11.58 0.96 -2.45
CA PHE A 313 -10.71 -0.02 -3.09
C PHE A 313 -10.70 -1.32 -2.27
N PRO A 314 -11.15 -2.46 -2.84
CA PRO A 314 -11.27 -3.70 -2.10
C PRO A 314 -9.90 -4.24 -1.69
N ASN A 315 -9.85 -4.83 -0.49
CA ASN A 315 -8.67 -5.49 0.06
C ASN A 315 -8.83 -7.01 0.04
N VAL A 316 -7.78 -7.72 -0.38
CA VAL A 316 -7.67 -9.18 -0.24
C VAL A 316 -6.53 -9.52 0.73
N THR A 317 -6.83 -10.32 1.75
CA THR A 317 -5.85 -10.74 2.77
C THR A 317 -5.41 -12.18 2.53
N ILE A 318 -4.10 -12.46 2.62
CA ILE A 318 -3.53 -13.79 2.35
C ILE A 318 -3.86 -14.77 3.48
N SER A 319 -3.65 -14.38 4.74
CA SER A 319 -3.94 -15.20 5.92
C SER A 319 -3.90 -14.34 7.18
N TRP A 320 -3.95 -14.97 8.36
CA TRP A 320 -3.61 -14.32 9.63
C TRP A 320 -3.08 -15.34 10.65
N ASP A 321 -1.92 -15.07 11.21
CA ASP A 321 -1.32 -15.82 12.31
C ASP A 321 -0.25 -14.96 13.01
N ALA A 322 -0.64 -14.30 14.09
CA ALA A 322 0.26 -13.48 14.89
C ALA A 322 0.93 -14.22 16.06
N ASN A 323 0.84 -15.55 16.12
CA ASN A 323 1.42 -16.35 17.20
C ASN A 323 2.95 -16.22 17.37
N PRO A 324 3.78 -15.82 16.38
CA PRO A 324 5.19 -15.49 16.63
C PRO A 324 5.38 -14.41 17.70
N ARG A 325 4.42 -13.49 17.85
CA ARG A 325 4.45 -12.38 18.82
C ARG A 325 3.93 -12.75 20.21
N PHE A 326 3.48 -13.99 20.42
CA PHE A 326 2.85 -14.41 21.67
C PHE A 326 3.51 -15.63 22.30
N LEU A 327 3.57 -15.67 23.63
CA LEU A 327 3.96 -16.89 24.36
C LEU A 327 2.82 -17.92 24.41
N PHE A 328 1.57 -17.46 24.42
CA PHE A 328 0.35 -18.28 24.43
C PHE A 328 -0.24 -18.44 23.02
N LYS A 329 -1.23 -19.35 22.87
CA LYS A 329 -1.98 -19.51 21.62
C LYS A 329 -2.97 -18.34 21.45
N ALA A 330 -2.77 -17.54 20.43
CA ALA A 330 -3.76 -16.62 19.89
C ALA A 330 -4.55 -17.28 18.74
N GLY A 331 -5.70 -16.71 18.40
CA GLY A 331 -6.47 -17.11 17.21
C GLY A 331 -5.64 -16.94 15.94
N TYR A 332 -5.78 -17.89 15.02
CA TYR A 332 -5.16 -17.83 13.71
C TYR A 332 -6.06 -18.49 12.66
N ILE A 333 -5.81 -18.18 11.39
CA ILE A 333 -6.56 -18.69 10.27
C ILE A 333 -5.92 -19.98 9.74
N ASP A 334 -6.73 -21.03 9.71
CA ASP A 334 -6.35 -22.32 9.15
C ASP A 334 -6.74 -22.45 7.67
N ASN A 335 -6.14 -23.45 7.01
CA ASN A 335 -6.46 -23.82 5.63
C ASN A 335 -6.38 -22.66 4.62
N SER A 336 -5.54 -21.65 4.84
CA SER A 336 -5.19 -20.70 3.78
C SER A 336 -4.28 -21.38 2.77
N THR A 337 -4.68 -21.35 1.50
CA THR A 337 -3.98 -21.98 0.38
C THR A 337 -3.99 -21.04 -0.82
N PRO A 338 -3.02 -21.14 -1.74
CA PRO A 338 -3.01 -20.35 -2.96
C PRO A 338 -4.32 -20.41 -3.76
N GLN A 339 -4.96 -21.58 -3.85
CA GLN A 339 -6.21 -21.76 -4.59
C GLN A 339 -7.39 -21.03 -3.94
N LYS A 340 -7.46 -21.05 -2.59
CA LYS A 340 -8.49 -20.30 -1.86
C LYS A 340 -8.23 -18.79 -1.93
N PHE A 341 -6.97 -18.36 -1.88
CA PHE A 341 -6.61 -16.95 -2.09
C PHE A 341 -6.99 -16.48 -3.52
N GLU A 342 -6.73 -17.30 -4.54
CA GLU A 342 -7.12 -17.02 -5.95
C GLU A 342 -8.62 -16.75 -6.09
N LYS A 343 -9.47 -17.52 -5.38
CA LYS A 343 -10.93 -17.30 -5.33
C LYS A 343 -11.27 -15.86 -4.94
N TYR A 344 -10.59 -15.30 -3.94
CA TYR A 344 -10.85 -13.93 -3.46
C TYR A 344 -10.23 -12.85 -4.36
N LEU A 345 -9.11 -13.13 -5.03
CA LEU A 345 -8.60 -12.26 -6.10
C LEU A 345 -9.59 -12.16 -7.27
N ILE A 346 -10.17 -13.28 -7.71
CA ILE A 346 -11.23 -13.29 -8.73
C ILE A 346 -12.45 -12.49 -8.25
N LYS A 347 -12.82 -12.62 -6.98
CA LYS A 347 -13.91 -11.85 -6.38
C LYS A 347 -13.61 -10.34 -6.39
N ALA A 348 -12.40 -9.93 -6.01
CA ALA A 348 -11.96 -8.53 -6.02
C ALA A 348 -11.96 -7.94 -7.44
N LYS A 349 -11.43 -8.68 -8.43
CA LYS A 349 -11.47 -8.28 -9.85
C LYS A 349 -12.91 -8.02 -10.32
N LYS A 350 -13.82 -8.96 -10.06
CA LYS A 350 -15.25 -8.81 -10.40
C LYS A 350 -15.89 -7.61 -9.68
N PHE A 351 -15.55 -7.38 -8.41
CA PHE A 351 -16.08 -6.28 -7.64
C PHE A 351 -15.66 -4.92 -8.23
N VAL A 352 -14.38 -4.76 -8.57
CA VAL A 352 -13.85 -3.55 -9.23
C VAL A 352 -14.55 -3.32 -10.57
N ASP A 353 -14.65 -4.35 -11.40
CA ASP A 353 -15.24 -4.24 -12.73
C ASP A 353 -16.75 -3.93 -12.68
N ASN A 354 -17.50 -4.57 -11.78
CA ASN A 354 -18.94 -4.38 -11.67
C ASN A 354 -19.34 -3.03 -11.07
N ASN A 355 -18.51 -2.45 -10.21
CA ASN A 355 -18.77 -1.15 -9.58
C ASN A 355 -18.12 0.02 -10.34
N SER A 356 -17.47 -0.24 -11.48
CA SER A 356 -16.80 0.78 -12.30
C SER A 356 -15.80 1.63 -11.51
N ILE A 357 -15.04 1.00 -10.61
CA ILE A 357 -14.03 1.66 -9.78
C ILE A 357 -12.87 2.11 -10.66
N GLU A 358 -12.57 3.41 -10.67
CA GLU A 358 -11.45 3.99 -11.41
C GLU A 358 -10.62 4.95 -10.53
N PRO A 359 -9.28 4.83 -10.53
CA PRO A 359 -8.51 3.76 -11.16
C PRO A 359 -8.80 2.39 -10.52
N LYS A 360 -8.61 1.31 -11.28
CA LYS A 360 -8.84 -0.09 -10.84
C LYS A 360 -7.80 -0.57 -9.82
N ILE A 361 -7.86 -0.04 -8.60
CA ILE A 361 -6.97 -0.43 -7.49
C ILE A 361 -7.57 -1.59 -6.69
N ILE A 362 -6.76 -2.61 -6.42
CA ILE A 362 -7.02 -3.67 -5.45
C ILE A 362 -5.85 -3.68 -4.47
N THR A 363 -6.14 -3.61 -3.17
CA THR A 363 -5.10 -3.70 -2.13
C THR A 363 -4.93 -5.14 -1.67
N LEU A 364 -3.69 -5.51 -1.33
CA LEU A 364 -3.33 -6.85 -0.87
C LEU A 364 -2.63 -6.74 0.48
N ASN A 365 -3.10 -7.47 1.49
CA ASN A 365 -2.37 -7.64 2.75
C ASN A 365 -1.78 -9.05 2.79
N ALA A 366 -0.45 -9.20 2.71
CA ALA A 366 0.56 -8.18 2.38
C ALA A 366 1.66 -8.74 1.48
N TRP A 367 2.61 -7.92 1.06
CA TRP A 367 3.83 -8.42 0.42
C TRP A 367 4.61 -9.31 1.39
N ASN A 368 4.85 -8.86 2.61
CA ASN A 368 5.82 -9.48 3.52
C ASN A 368 5.43 -9.46 5.01
N GLU A 369 4.17 -9.39 5.42
CA GLU A 369 3.81 -9.38 6.86
C GLU A 369 3.96 -10.80 7.49
N TRP A 370 5.20 -11.27 7.65
CA TRP A 370 5.51 -12.62 8.18
C TRP A 370 5.09 -12.81 9.62
N SER A 371 5.16 -11.75 10.43
CA SER A 371 4.82 -11.75 11.85
C SER A 371 3.33 -11.84 12.12
N GLU A 372 2.49 -11.57 11.11
CA GLU A 372 1.05 -11.85 11.09
C GLU A 372 0.70 -12.98 10.12
N GLY A 373 1.69 -13.69 9.59
CA GLY A 373 1.49 -14.82 8.69
C GLY A 373 0.80 -14.49 7.36
N SER A 374 0.77 -13.21 6.96
CA SER A 374 0.04 -12.69 5.79
C SER A 374 1.00 -12.11 4.76
N TYR A 375 1.56 -12.95 3.89
CA TYR A 375 2.62 -12.56 2.95
C TYR A 375 2.44 -13.18 1.56
N LEU A 376 2.88 -12.47 0.54
CA LEU A 376 3.04 -12.95 -0.84
C LEU A 376 4.46 -13.45 -1.11
N GLU A 377 5.45 -13.03 -0.31
CA GLU A 377 6.82 -13.51 -0.44
C GLU A 377 6.88 -15.05 -0.43
N PRO A 378 7.67 -15.68 -1.31
CA PRO A 378 7.74 -17.13 -1.36
C PRO A 378 8.23 -17.76 -0.06
N ASP A 379 7.56 -18.83 0.36
CA ASP A 379 7.93 -19.64 1.52
C ASP A 379 8.32 -21.07 1.12
N THR A 380 8.80 -21.87 2.05
CA THR A 380 9.23 -23.26 1.77
C THR A 380 8.07 -24.26 1.66
N VAL A 381 6.82 -23.85 1.92
CA VAL A 381 5.63 -24.71 1.91
C VAL A 381 4.90 -24.61 0.57
N TRP A 382 4.64 -23.39 0.13
CA TRP A 382 3.90 -23.04 -1.07
C TRP A 382 4.80 -22.55 -2.19
N GLU A 383 6.10 -22.34 -1.93
CA GLU A 383 7.04 -21.75 -2.89
C GLU A 383 6.47 -20.45 -3.47
N TYR A 384 6.27 -20.38 -4.78
CA TYR A 384 5.70 -19.21 -5.47
C TYR A 384 4.16 -19.26 -5.58
N GLY A 385 3.48 -20.20 -4.93
CA GLY A 385 2.06 -20.50 -5.14
C GLY A 385 1.12 -19.29 -5.02
N TYR A 386 1.30 -18.44 -4.00
CA TYR A 386 0.49 -17.23 -3.84
C TYR A 386 0.73 -16.20 -4.95
N LEU A 387 1.98 -16.04 -5.39
CA LEU A 387 2.31 -15.17 -6.52
C LEU A 387 1.73 -15.73 -7.83
N GLU A 388 1.80 -17.04 -8.06
CA GLU A 388 1.17 -17.67 -9.24
C GLU A 388 -0.34 -17.47 -9.25
N ALA A 389 -1.01 -17.50 -8.09
CA ALA A 389 -2.42 -17.15 -7.98
C ALA A 389 -2.70 -15.69 -8.41
N VAL A 390 -1.84 -14.73 -8.04
CA VAL A 390 -1.94 -13.34 -8.52
C VAL A 390 -1.81 -13.30 -10.04
N LYS A 391 -0.75 -13.91 -10.58
CA LYS A 391 -0.45 -13.91 -12.03
C LYS A 391 -1.55 -14.58 -12.86
N HIS A 392 -2.16 -15.64 -12.35
CA HIS A 392 -3.26 -16.33 -13.02
C HIS A 392 -4.49 -15.42 -13.17
N VAL A 393 -4.83 -14.64 -12.14
CA VAL A 393 -5.98 -13.71 -12.18
C VAL A 393 -5.66 -12.43 -12.97
N PHE A 394 -4.40 -11.99 -12.96
CA PHE A 394 -3.95 -10.74 -13.58
C PHE A 394 -2.75 -10.94 -14.55
N PRO A 395 -2.92 -11.74 -15.63
CA PRO A 395 -1.80 -12.14 -16.52
C PRO A 395 -1.22 -10.99 -17.37
N GLY A 396 -1.91 -9.86 -17.48
CA GLY A 396 -1.53 -8.71 -18.29
C GLY A 396 -0.69 -7.64 -17.58
N ASN A 397 -0.44 -7.79 -16.28
CA ASN A 397 0.28 -6.79 -15.48
C ASN A 397 1.82 -6.87 -15.58
N ASN A 398 2.36 -7.78 -16.42
CA ASN A 398 3.78 -8.15 -16.45
C ASN A 398 4.59 -7.53 -17.62
N ASN A 399 3.98 -6.66 -18.43
CA ASN A 399 4.66 -6.11 -19.62
C ASN A 399 5.42 -4.81 -19.27
N GLN A 400 6.67 -4.93 -18.84
CA GLN A 400 7.65 -3.83 -18.92
C GLN A 400 8.59 -4.00 -20.10
#